data_AF-A0A3Q3VNT0-F1
#
_entry.id   AF-A0A3Q3VNT0-F1
#
_cell.length_a   1.000
_cell.length_b   1.000
_cell.length_c   1.000
_cell.angle_alpha   90.00
_cell.angle_beta   90.00
_cell.angle_gamma   90.00
#
_symmetry.space_group_name_H-M   'P 1'
#
loop_
_entity.id
_entity.type
_entity.pdbx_description
1 polymer ?
#
loop_
_entity_poly.entity_id
_entity_poly.type
_entity_poly.pdbx_seq_one_letter_code
_entity_poly.pdbx_strand_id
1 'polypeptide(L)'
;LQPQSPRSLHGAPVESESHNMVSQVPALPQSYAPGTDSVFSDQSGFYSLDSNVPGLSKVILNKLNMKDYGEYRTAVEGKAQGISFRNYKEMFQKMEDTFKFCTGCNKLPEHLAEGQTLKRCVKCLNVYYCTKECQKKDWPQHKKVCKLLRLVAIDRLVEWLIAWLRFTPQSWQSIAL
;
A
#
# COMPACT_ATOMS: atom_id res chain seq x y z
N LEU A 1 64.53 -22.50 28.26
CA LEU A 1 65.22 -21.87 27.11
C LEU A 1 64.71 -22.54 25.85
N GLN A 2 63.91 -21.83 25.02
CA GLN A 2 63.42 -22.36 23.73
C GLN A 2 64.59 -22.61 22.75
N PRO A 3 64.39 -23.39 21.68
CA PRO A 3 64.09 -22.75 20.39
C PRO A 3 63.14 -23.49 19.41
N GLN A 4 62.31 -22.67 18.76
CA GLN A 4 62.00 -22.59 17.31
C GLN A 4 61.23 -23.70 16.55
N SER A 5 60.27 -23.20 15.75
CA SER A 5 59.42 -23.86 14.74
C SER A 5 60.17 -24.10 13.41
N PRO A 6 59.68 -24.98 12.50
CA PRO A 6 58.97 -24.45 11.32
C PRO A 6 57.79 -25.29 10.78
N ARG A 7 57.01 -24.63 9.90
CA ARG A 7 55.82 -25.04 9.13
C ARG A 7 55.97 -26.34 8.32
N SER A 8 54.88 -27.12 8.14
CA SER A 8 54.18 -27.26 6.84
C SER A 8 52.91 -28.15 6.90
N LEU A 9 51.79 -27.53 6.51
CA LEU A 9 50.63 -28.00 5.74
C LEU A 9 50.51 -29.50 5.41
N HIS A 10 49.48 -30.18 5.93
CA HIS A 10 48.72 -31.22 5.21
C HIS A 10 47.27 -31.23 5.72
N GLY A 11 46.34 -30.88 4.85
CA GLY A 11 44.90 -30.89 5.10
C GLY A 11 44.15 -30.28 3.92
N ALA A 12 43.75 -31.13 2.98
CA ALA A 12 42.77 -30.84 1.92
C ALA A 12 41.59 -31.81 2.11
N PRO A 13 40.43 -31.61 1.45
CA PRO A 13 39.72 -30.38 1.13
C PRO A 13 38.37 -30.33 1.89
N VAL A 14 37.80 -29.15 2.13
CA VAL A 14 36.35 -29.06 2.42
C VAL A 14 35.76 -28.18 1.34
N GLU A 15 35.06 -28.84 0.42
CA GLU A 15 34.35 -28.23 -0.70
C GLU A 15 33.31 -27.23 -0.16
N SER A 16 33.38 -26.03 -0.71
CA SER A 16 32.42 -24.96 -0.46
C SER A 16 31.16 -25.22 -1.28
N GLU A 17 30.14 -25.82 -0.68
CA GLU A 17 28.80 -25.83 -1.25
C GLU A 17 28.13 -24.47 -1.01
N SER A 18 28.26 -23.59 -2.00
CA SER A 18 27.44 -22.41 -2.17
C SER A 18 26.00 -22.83 -2.46
N HIS A 19 25.13 -22.81 -1.45
CA HIS A 19 23.69 -22.97 -1.64
C HIS A 19 23.11 -21.70 -2.26
N ASN A 20 23.15 -21.67 -3.60
CA ASN A 20 22.50 -20.69 -4.44
C ASN A 20 21.00 -21.05 -4.54
N MET A 21 20.17 -20.45 -3.71
CA MET A 21 18.70 -20.60 -3.79
C MET A 21 18.15 -19.58 -4.78
N VAL A 22 18.36 -19.83 -6.07
CA VAL A 22 17.56 -19.21 -7.14
C VAL A 22 16.19 -19.87 -7.11
N SER A 23 15.21 -19.23 -6.45
CA SER A 23 13.81 -19.55 -6.67
C SER A 23 13.44 -19.12 -8.08
N GLN A 24 13.44 -20.06 -9.02
CA GLN A 24 12.89 -19.86 -10.35
C GLN A 24 11.37 -19.71 -10.24
N VAL A 25 10.88 -18.48 -10.36
CA VAL A 25 9.48 -18.21 -10.69
C VAL A 25 9.28 -18.59 -12.17
N PRO A 26 8.27 -19.39 -12.53
CA PRO A 26 8.05 -19.76 -13.93
C PRO A 26 7.76 -18.50 -14.78
N ALA A 27 8.49 -18.31 -15.87
CA ALA A 27 8.20 -17.25 -16.83
C ALA A 27 6.93 -17.60 -17.62
N LEU A 28 5.93 -16.72 -17.60
CA LEU A 28 4.69 -16.87 -18.37
C LEU A 28 4.88 -16.52 -19.86
N PRO A 29 4.06 -17.08 -20.77
CA PRO A 29 4.20 -16.92 -22.23
C PRO A 29 4.21 -15.46 -22.71
N GLN A 30 4.99 -15.20 -23.77
CA GLN A 30 5.29 -13.88 -24.36
C GLN A 30 4.10 -13.07 -24.90
N SER A 31 2.85 -13.54 -24.80
CA SER A 31 1.66 -12.78 -25.20
C SER A 31 1.23 -11.71 -24.18
N TYR A 32 1.96 -11.56 -23.08
CA TYR A 32 1.62 -10.73 -21.92
C TYR A 32 2.60 -9.58 -21.67
N ALA A 33 3.13 -8.92 -22.71
CA ALA A 33 3.85 -7.66 -22.52
C ALA A 33 2.86 -6.49 -22.59
N PRO A 34 2.49 -5.83 -21.47
CA PRO A 34 1.61 -4.67 -21.51
C PRO A 34 2.43 -3.40 -21.84
N GLY A 35 1.84 -2.51 -22.65
CA GLY A 35 2.36 -1.17 -22.89
C GLY A 35 2.39 -0.33 -21.60
N THR A 36 3.36 0.58 -21.54
CA THR A 36 3.93 1.23 -20.34
C THR A 36 3.12 2.35 -19.70
N ASP A 37 1.82 2.48 -19.96
CA ASP A 37 1.17 3.77 -19.71
C ASP A 37 0.43 3.89 -18.36
N SER A 38 0.67 2.96 -17.42
CA SER A 38 0.21 3.09 -16.03
C SER A 38 0.91 2.10 -15.10
N VAL A 39 1.54 2.61 -14.04
CA VAL A 39 2.25 1.83 -12.98
C VAL A 39 1.30 0.88 -12.21
N PHE A 40 -0.02 0.95 -12.43
CA PHE A 40 -1.03 0.21 -11.68
C PHE A 40 -1.94 -0.72 -12.52
N SER A 41 -1.66 -0.88 -13.82
CA SER A 41 -2.62 -1.51 -14.77
C SER A 41 -2.38 -2.98 -15.11
N ASP A 42 -1.28 -3.60 -14.68
CA ASP A 42 -1.02 -5.01 -14.92
C ASP A 42 -1.26 -5.86 -13.66
N GLN A 43 -1.46 -7.18 -13.85
CA GLN A 43 -1.57 -8.13 -12.74
C GLN A 43 -0.35 -8.04 -11.79
N SER A 44 0.79 -7.59 -12.32
CA SER A 44 2.02 -7.26 -11.60
C SER A 44 1.85 -6.14 -10.57
N GLY A 45 1.12 -5.07 -10.87
CA GLY A 45 0.90 -3.95 -9.96
C GLY A 45 0.10 -4.37 -8.73
N PHE A 46 -0.90 -5.22 -8.92
CA PHE A 46 -1.70 -5.75 -7.81
C PHE A 46 -0.92 -6.79 -6.99
N TYR A 47 -0.14 -7.65 -7.64
CA TYR A 47 0.81 -8.55 -6.96
C TYR A 47 1.89 -7.79 -6.17
N SER A 48 2.37 -6.67 -6.72
CA SER A 48 3.35 -5.80 -6.06
C SER A 48 2.76 -5.13 -4.81
N LEU A 49 1.47 -4.76 -4.84
CA LEU A 49 0.78 -4.25 -3.65
C LEU A 49 0.78 -5.29 -2.52
N ASP A 50 0.42 -6.53 -2.83
CA ASP A 50 0.39 -7.62 -1.85
C ASP A 50 1.77 -8.04 -1.35
N SER A 51 2.77 -8.01 -2.21
CA SER A 51 4.15 -8.32 -1.83
C SER A 51 4.69 -7.29 -0.82
N ASN A 52 4.32 -6.03 -0.98
CA ASN A 52 4.70 -4.97 -0.04
C ASN A 52 3.84 -4.98 1.22
N VAL A 53 2.53 -5.23 1.09
CA VAL A 53 1.54 -5.22 2.18
C VAL A 53 0.70 -6.50 2.07
N PRO A 54 1.10 -7.59 2.75
CA PRO A 54 0.43 -8.88 2.63
C PRO A 54 -1.06 -8.81 2.95
N GLY A 55 -1.90 -9.14 1.95
CA GLY A 55 -3.35 -9.18 2.04
C GLY A 55 -4.07 -7.88 1.65
N LEU A 56 -3.34 -6.84 1.23
CA LEU A 56 -3.92 -5.55 0.87
C LEU A 56 -4.88 -5.65 -0.32
N SER A 57 -4.58 -6.48 -1.31
CA SER A 57 -5.43 -6.77 -2.47
C SER A 57 -6.85 -7.17 -2.05
N LYS A 58 -6.93 -8.10 -1.10
CA LYS A 58 -8.17 -8.65 -0.56
C LYS A 58 -8.93 -7.58 0.21
N VAL A 59 -8.24 -6.74 0.97
CA VAL A 59 -8.86 -5.60 1.66
C VAL A 59 -9.46 -4.62 0.65
N ILE A 60 -8.73 -4.26 -0.41
CA ILE A 60 -9.22 -3.36 -1.46
C ILE A 60 -10.50 -3.92 -2.08
N LEU A 61 -10.48 -5.15 -2.58
CA LEU A 61 -11.64 -5.77 -3.24
C LEU A 61 -12.85 -5.85 -2.29
N ASN A 62 -12.64 -6.30 -1.05
CA ASN A 62 -13.70 -6.42 -0.07
C ASN A 62 -14.32 -5.06 0.29
N LYS A 63 -13.50 -4.05 0.53
CA LYS A 63 -13.99 -2.71 0.92
C LYS A 63 -14.71 -2.04 -0.22
N LEU A 64 -14.24 -2.22 -1.46
CA LEU A 64 -14.85 -1.66 -2.66
C LEU A 64 -15.96 -2.52 -3.25
N ASN A 65 -16.26 -3.67 -2.64
CA ASN A 65 -17.32 -4.59 -3.07
C ASN A 65 -17.12 -5.12 -4.50
N MET A 66 -15.86 -5.39 -4.85
CA MET A 66 -15.43 -5.89 -6.16
C MET A 66 -15.12 -7.39 -6.07
N LYS A 67 -15.41 -8.12 -7.14
CA LYS A 67 -15.19 -9.56 -7.23
C LYS A 67 -13.73 -9.91 -7.46
N ASP A 68 -13.09 -9.16 -8.34
CA ASP A 68 -11.75 -9.44 -8.81
C ASP A 68 -11.03 -8.18 -9.30
N TYR A 69 -9.75 -8.37 -9.66
CA TYR A 69 -8.89 -7.30 -10.14
C TYR A 69 -9.32 -6.74 -11.51
N GLY A 70 -10.02 -7.52 -12.34
CA GLY A 70 -10.59 -7.04 -13.61
C GLY A 70 -11.63 -5.95 -13.37
N GLU A 71 -12.51 -6.16 -12.40
CA GLU A 71 -13.52 -5.17 -11.98
C GLU A 71 -12.89 -3.91 -11.39
N TYR A 72 -11.89 -4.07 -10.51
CA TYR A 72 -11.13 -2.94 -9.94
C TYR A 72 -10.49 -2.08 -11.02
N ARG A 73 -9.77 -2.70 -11.97
CA ARG A 73 -9.13 -1.97 -13.06
C ARG A 73 -10.15 -1.22 -13.91
N THR A 74 -11.24 -1.88 -14.28
CA THR A 74 -12.29 -1.29 -15.11
C THR A 74 -12.92 -0.07 -14.42
N ALA A 75 -13.08 -0.13 -13.09
CA ALA A 75 -13.58 1.00 -12.29
C ALA A 75 -12.59 2.18 -12.23
N VAL A 76 -11.29 1.91 -12.03
CA VAL A 76 -10.25 2.94 -12.01
C VAL A 76 -10.10 3.63 -13.38
N GLU A 77 -10.28 2.89 -14.46
CA GLU A 77 -10.27 3.42 -15.83
C GLU A 77 -11.56 4.18 -16.20
N GLY A 78 -12.55 4.26 -15.30
CA GLY A 78 -13.82 4.94 -15.56
C GLY A 78 -14.74 4.19 -16.53
N LYS A 79 -14.50 2.90 -16.78
CA LYS A 79 -15.24 2.06 -17.73
C LYS A 79 -16.32 1.18 -17.08
N ALA A 80 -16.34 1.09 -15.75
CA ALA A 80 -17.34 0.32 -15.00
C ALA A 80 -18.50 1.20 -14.51
N GLN A 81 -19.65 0.60 -14.22
CA GLN A 81 -20.66 1.26 -13.39
C GLN A 81 -19.98 1.66 -12.07
N GLY A 82 -20.15 2.93 -11.68
CA GLY A 82 -19.48 3.49 -10.52
C GLY A 82 -19.69 2.65 -9.26
N ILE A 83 -18.68 2.60 -8.39
CA ILE A 83 -18.77 1.91 -7.10
C ILE A 83 -19.93 2.51 -6.31
N SER A 84 -20.96 1.71 -6.03
CA SER A 84 -22.15 2.17 -5.33
C SER A 84 -21.97 2.03 -3.82
N PHE A 85 -22.19 3.13 -3.09
CA PHE A 85 -22.16 3.19 -1.63
C PHE A 85 -23.51 3.70 -1.12
N ARG A 86 -23.97 3.27 0.06
CA ARG A 86 -25.28 3.68 0.60
C ARG A 86 -25.32 5.17 0.94
N ASN A 87 -24.19 5.73 1.34
CA ASN A 87 -24.03 7.15 1.64
C ASN A 87 -22.54 7.54 1.61
N TYR A 88 -22.27 8.84 1.64
CA TYR A 88 -20.91 9.37 1.61
C TYR A 88 -20.05 8.92 2.79
N LYS A 89 -20.62 8.78 4.00
CA LYS A 89 -19.88 8.32 5.18
C LYS A 89 -19.35 6.90 4.97
N GLU A 90 -20.16 6.01 4.41
CA GLU A 90 -19.72 4.66 4.05
C GLU A 90 -18.66 4.68 2.94
N MET A 91 -18.86 5.45 1.88
CA MET A 91 -17.89 5.62 0.80
C MET A 91 -16.52 6.03 1.35
N PHE A 92 -16.49 7.07 2.20
CA PHE A 92 -15.26 7.56 2.80
C PHE A 92 -14.59 6.54 3.69
N GLN A 93 -15.34 5.88 4.56
CA GLN A 93 -14.76 4.87 5.44
C GLN A 93 -14.17 3.71 4.64
N LYS A 94 -14.90 3.21 3.63
CA LYS A 94 -14.44 2.12 2.78
C LYS A 94 -13.21 2.51 1.98
N MET A 95 -13.18 3.72 1.44
CA MET A 95 -12.03 4.20 0.69
C MET A 95 -10.82 4.51 1.58
N GLU A 96 -11.03 5.00 2.81
CA GLU A 96 -9.95 5.14 3.80
C GLU A 96 -9.37 3.79 4.19
N ASP A 97 -10.25 2.79 4.39
CA ASP A 97 -9.84 1.44 4.76
C ASP A 97 -8.95 0.75 3.71
N THR A 98 -9.02 1.13 2.42
CA THR A 98 -8.18 0.54 1.36
C THR A 98 -6.71 0.96 1.43
N PHE A 99 -6.38 1.99 2.20
CA PHE A 99 -4.99 2.43 2.43
C PHE A 99 -4.60 2.48 3.91
N LYS A 100 -5.42 1.85 4.77
CA LYS A 100 -5.22 1.84 6.22
C LYS A 100 -4.36 0.66 6.67
N PHE A 101 -3.05 0.78 6.51
CA PHE A 101 -2.04 -0.16 7.01
C PHE A 101 -0.89 0.58 7.68
N CYS A 102 -0.07 -0.11 8.49
CA CYS A 102 1.09 0.50 9.11
C CYS A 102 2.17 0.79 8.07
N THR A 103 2.55 2.06 7.87
CA THR A 103 3.61 2.43 6.92
C THR A 103 5.00 1.96 7.37
N GLY A 104 5.22 1.75 8.67
CA GLY A 104 6.53 1.34 9.19
C GLY A 104 6.80 -0.18 9.15
N CYS A 105 5.76 -1.01 9.07
CA CYS A 105 5.91 -2.48 9.09
C CYS A 105 4.92 -3.23 8.19
N ASN A 106 4.15 -2.52 7.38
CA ASN A 106 3.21 -3.04 6.38
C ASN A 106 2.12 -3.98 6.92
N LYS A 107 1.86 -3.95 8.23
CA LYS A 107 0.76 -4.73 8.83
C LYS A 107 -0.59 -4.07 8.60
N LEU A 108 -1.56 -4.89 8.17
CA LEU A 108 -2.98 -4.55 8.16
C LEU A 108 -3.55 -4.53 9.59
N PRO A 109 -4.70 -3.87 9.83
CA PRO A 109 -5.36 -3.81 11.13
C PRO A 109 -5.66 -5.20 11.72
N GLU A 110 -6.05 -6.15 10.87
CA GLU A 110 -6.35 -7.54 11.26
C GLU A 110 -5.12 -8.36 11.68
N HIS A 111 -3.91 -7.87 11.37
CA HIS A 111 -2.64 -8.51 11.72
C HIS A 111 -1.96 -7.86 12.94
N LEU A 112 -2.66 -6.97 13.64
CA LEU A 112 -2.19 -6.35 14.88
C LEU A 112 -2.49 -7.23 16.10
N ALA A 113 -1.74 -7.02 17.17
CA ALA A 113 -2.01 -7.70 18.44
C ALA A 113 -3.37 -7.24 19.01
N GLU A 114 -3.98 -8.07 19.86
CA GLU A 114 -5.24 -7.75 20.50
C GLU A 114 -5.16 -6.40 21.26
N GLY A 115 -6.20 -5.57 21.12
CA GLY A 115 -6.25 -4.22 21.68
C GLY A 115 -5.38 -3.18 20.97
N GLN A 116 -4.55 -3.56 19.99
CA GLN A 116 -3.73 -2.63 19.22
C GLN A 116 -4.50 -2.06 18.03
N THR A 117 -4.38 -0.76 17.79
CA THR A 117 -5.00 -0.07 16.65
C THR A 117 -3.99 0.81 15.93
N LEU A 118 -4.24 1.03 14.63
CA LEU A 118 -3.47 1.96 13.82
C LEU A 118 -3.79 3.41 14.21
N LYS A 119 -2.73 4.21 14.40
CA LYS A 119 -2.82 5.64 14.71
C LYS A 119 -2.31 6.47 13.54
N ARG A 120 -3.03 7.53 13.20
CA ARG A 120 -2.63 8.44 12.12
C ARG A 120 -1.46 9.31 12.53
N CYS A 121 -0.62 9.67 11.57
CA CYS A 121 0.28 10.80 11.71
C CYS A 121 -0.56 12.08 11.93
N VAL A 122 -0.43 12.70 13.11
CA VAL A 122 -1.21 13.91 13.46
C VAL A 122 -0.92 15.13 12.58
N LYS A 123 0.20 15.13 11.83
CA LYS A 123 0.62 16.25 10.99
C LYS A 123 -0.01 16.20 9.59
N CYS A 124 0.01 15.03 8.94
CA CYS A 124 -0.50 14.88 7.58
C CYS A 124 -1.85 14.18 7.49
N LEU A 125 -2.25 13.45 8.55
CA LEU A 125 -3.48 12.66 8.63
C LEU A 125 -3.62 11.58 7.55
N ASN A 126 -2.56 11.31 6.78
CA ASN A 126 -2.63 10.49 5.57
C ASN A 126 -1.99 9.10 5.68
N VAL A 127 -1.14 8.89 6.68
CA VAL A 127 -0.44 7.61 6.93
C VAL A 127 -0.68 7.13 8.34
N TYR A 128 -0.53 5.82 8.56
CA TYR A 128 -0.87 5.17 9.81
C TYR A 128 0.31 4.37 10.36
N TYR A 129 0.36 4.24 11.68
CA TYR A 129 1.37 3.47 12.39
C TYR A 129 0.74 2.67 13.51
N CYS A 130 1.16 1.41 13.67
CA CYS A 130 0.70 0.57 14.78
C CYS A 130 1.40 0.91 16.11
N THR A 131 2.59 1.51 16.07
CA THR A 131 3.35 1.92 17.26
C THR A 131 4.15 3.21 17.02
N LYS A 132 4.62 3.83 18.10
CA LYS A 132 5.52 5.00 18.03
C LYS A 132 6.86 4.64 17.41
N GLU A 133 7.31 3.41 17.58
CA GLU A 133 8.56 2.88 17.05
C GLU A 133 8.50 2.77 15.53
N CYS A 134 7.39 2.28 14.97
CA CYS A 134 7.15 2.27 13.53
C CYS A 134 7.19 3.69 12.93
N GLN A 135 6.56 4.65 13.61
CA GLN A 135 6.59 6.05 13.19
C GLN A 135 8.02 6.64 13.24
N LYS A 136 8.76 6.40 14.31
CA LYS A 136 10.15 6.88 14.46
C LYS A 136 11.07 6.30 13.39
N LYS A 137 10.92 5.01 13.07
CA LYS A 137 11.68 4.32 12.03
C LYS A 137 11.43 4.91 10.64
N ASP A 138 10.17 5.20 10.33
CA ASP A 138 9.76 5.78 9.03
C ASP A 138 10.05 7.29 8.91
N TRP A 139 10.15 8.00 10.03
CA TRP A 139 10.28 9.46 10.07
C TRP A 139 11.35 10.08 9.14
N PRO A 140 12.58 9.53 8.99
CA PRO A 140 13.58 10.09 8.10
C PRO A 140 13.14 10.18 6.63
N GLN A 141 12.32 9.23 6.17
CA GLN A 141 11.74 9.23 4.83
C GLN A 141 10.44 10.02 4.81
N HIS A 142 9.52 9.74 5.74
CA HIS A 142 8.21 10.38 5.82
C HIS A 142 8.29 11.91 5.93
N LYS A 143 9.22 12.46 6.72
CA LYS A 143 9.32 13.92 6.93
C LYS A 143 9.50 14.72 5.65
N LYS A 144 10.08 14.10 4.61
CA LYS A 144 10.30 14.72 3.28
C LYS A 144 8.98 14.95 2.55
N VAL A 145 8.00 14.06 2.75
CA VAL A 145 6.70 14.05 2.05
C VAL A 145 5.52 14.38 2.96
N CYS A 146 5.71 14.47 4.28
CA CYS A 146 4.66 14.67 5.27
C CYS A 146 3.77 15.89 4.94
N LYS A 147 4.37 17.02 4.55
CA LYS A 147 3.61 18.22 4.15
C LYS A 147 2.80 18.01 2.87
N LEU A 148 3.38 17.35 1.86
CA LEU A 148 2.70 17.04 0.61
C LEU A 148 1.51 16.10 0.85
N LEU A 149 1.70 15.09 1.70
CA LEU A 149 0.63 14.15 2.07
C LEU A 149 -0.55 14.84 2.77
N ARG A 150 -0.31 15.95 3.48
CA ARG A 150 -1.40 16.76 4.06
C ARG A 150 -2.26 17.40 2.97
N LEU A 151 -1.64 17.88 1.89
CA LEU A 151 -2.36 18.47 0.76
C LEU A 151 -3.21 17.40 0.06
N VAL A 152 -2.65 16.22 -0.21
CA VAL A 152 -3.39 15.08 -0.79
C VAL A 152 -4.59 14.67 0.07
N ALA A 153 -4.45 14.71 1.41
CA ALA A 153 -5.56 14.44 2.31
C ALA A 153 -6.68 15.50 2.21
N ILE A 154 -6.31 16.76 1.99
CA ILE A 154 -7.27 17.87 1.81
C ILE A 154 -7.93 17.78 0.43
N ASP A 155 -7.18 17.52 -0.65
CA ASP A 155 -7.72 17.42 -2.00
C ASP A 155 -8.83 16.36 -2.07
N ARG A 156 -8.65 15.21 -1.42
CA ARG A 156 -9.71 14.19 -1.30
C ARG A 156 -10.99 14.70 -0.63
N LEU A 157 -10.89 15.62 0.32
CA LEU A 157 -12.04 16.25 0.97
C LEU A 157 -12.65 17.35 0.09
N VAL A 158 -11.81 18.09 -0.67
CA VAL A 158 -12.23 19.19 -1.53
C VAL A 158 -12.91 18.69 -2.81
N GLU A 159 -12.34 17.68 -3.48
CA GLU A 159 -12.99 17.02 -4.63
C GLU A 159 -14.41 16.56 -4.26
N TRP A 160 -14.58 16.09 -3.02
CA TRP A 160 -15.89 15.72 -2.51
C TRP A 160 -16.79 16.92 -2.19
N LEU A 161 -16.29 18.00 -1.58
CA LEU A 161 -17.08 19.24 -1.40
C LEU A 161 -17.61 19.73 -2.76
N ILE A 162 -16.79 19.69 -3.79
CA ILE A 162 -17.18 20.07 -5.15
C ILE A 162 -18.22 19.11 -5.72
N ALA A 163 -18.08 17.80 -5.52
CA ALA A 163 -19.09 16.82 -5.92
C ALA A 163 -20.43 17.07 -5.21
N TRP A 164 -20.42 17.33 -3.90
CA TRP A 164 -21.63 17.66 -3.14
C TRP A 164 -22.30 18.94 -3.66
N LEU A 165 -21.54 20.01 -3.90
CA LEU A 165 -22.04 21.28 -4.44
C LEU A 165 -22.64 21.16 -5.86
N ARG A 166 -22.16 20.22 -6.68
CA ARG A 166 -22.73 19.96 -8.02
C ARG A 166 -24.08 19.24 -7.97
N PHE A 167 -24.40 18.56 -6.88
CA PHE A 167 -25.64 17.80 -6.70
C PHE A 167 -26.63 18.44 -5.71
N THR A 168 -26.27 19.56 -5.06
CA THR A 168 -27.24 20.35 -4.29
C THR A 168 -28.24 21.02 -5.26
N PRO A 169 -29.56 20.83 -5.10
CA PRO A 169 -30.56 21.51 -5.91
C PRO A 169 -30.40 23.03 -5.77
N GLN A 170 -30.57 23.78 -6.88
CA GLN A 170 -30.49 25.25 -6.90
C GLN A 170 -31.38 25.94 -5.85
N SER A 171 -32.40 25.26 -5.33
CA SER A 171 -33.30 25.77 -4.28
C SER A 171 -32.64 25.99 -2.91
N TRP A 172 -31.41 25.50 -2.67
CA TRP A 172 -30.67 25.71 -1.42
C TRP A 172 -29.57 26.77 -1.51
N GLN A 173 -29.37 27.39 -2.69
CA GLN A 173 -28.36 28.44 -2.87
C GLN A 173 -28.80 29.79 -2.27
N SER A 174 -30.09 29.97 -1.97
CA SER A 174 -30.67 31.25 -1.52
C SER A 174 -30.64 31.49 0.00
N ILE A 175 -30.12 30.56 0.81
CA ILE A 175 -30.08 30.70 2.28
C ILE A 175 -28.69 31.17 2.77
N ALA A 176 -27.73 31.36 1.86
CA ALA A 176 -26.35 31.75 2.18
C ALA A 176 -25.94 33.12 1.62
N LEU A 177 -26.88 34.07 1.54
CA LEU A 177 -26.61 35.50 1.36
C LEU A 177 -27.27 36.32 2.46
#